data_AF-A0A0Q0T4J2-F1
#
_entry.id   AF-A0A0Q0T4J2-F1
#
_cell.length_a   1.000
_cell.length_b   1.000
_cell.length_c   1.000
_cell.angle_alpha   90.00
_cell.angle_beta   90.00
_cell.angle_gamma   90.00
#
_symmetry.space_group_name_H-M   'P 1'
#
loop_
_entity.id
_entity.type
_entity.pdbx_description
1 polymer ?
#
loop_
_entity_poly.entity_id
_entity_poly.type
_entity_poly.pdbx_seq_one_letter_code
_entity_poly.pdbx_strand_id
1 'polypeptide(L)'
;MSIKDKTEIEKIVTSLEDRNAFLYHACQLKDFRSYIRLGGVPSRNKLLNSKLDFTVFDTDKIDKENDVWDKVFGNFSDFGREFTKEKSNSQPNPYGPIQIVFKPNALRSTSDLSISLRSAGARDFDRVKESIKNPQEFNMIFQHIDPEQAPSASQKKNIAFANELNARFNRNNCFSPEFNCVTANETLSFDDAIYIVVDACQYKGQDLFDEINSLTNKKVFARDYSCQKKKAIITELSTLSATRNCTKQALLSGDFASEKLKEWVKARNDFHYDRFITYLTNGTTRA
;
A
#
# COMPACT_ATOMS: atom_id res chain seq x y z
N MET A 1 -15.00 -16.56 6.48
CA MET A 1 -15.66 -16.66 5.18
C MET A 1 -15.28 -15.42 4.40
N SER A 2 -14.88 -15.56 3.15
CA SER A 2 -14.75 -14.40 2.26
C SER A 2 -16.12 -14.05 1.66
N ILE A 3 -16.28 -12.81 1.24
CA ILE A 3 -17.53 -12.27 0.71
C ILE A 3 -17.59 -12.59 -0.78
N LYS A 4 -18.45 -13.56 -1.14
CA LYS A 4 -18.66 -14.01 -2.53
C LYS A 4 -20.00 -13.56 -3.11
N ASP A 5 -20.95 -13.20 -2.24
CA ASP A 5 -22.24 -12.65 -2.67
C ASP A 5 -22.03 -11.25 -3.25
N LYS A 6 -22.41 -11.08 -4.52
CA LYS A 6 -22.33 -9.81 -5.23
C LYS A 6 -23.16 -8.71 -4.59
N THR A 7 -24.28 -9.04 -3.95
CA THR A 7 -25.12 -8.09 -3.23
C THR A 7 -24.39 -7.54 -2.01
N GLU A 8 -23.64 -8.38 -1.30
CA GLU A 8 -22.85 -7.98 -0.14
C GLU A 8 -21.62 -7.15 -0.55
N ILE A 9 -20.96 -7.50 -1.66
CA ILE A 9 -19.91 -6.67 -2.26
C ILE A 9 -20.46 -5.30 -2.66
N GLU A 10 -21.65 -5.24 -3.27
CA GLU A 10 -22.27 -3.97 -3.69
C GLU A 10 -22.58 -3.06 -2.49
N LYS A 11 -23.05 -3.62 -1.37
CA LYS A 11 -23.24 -2.87 -0.12
C LYS A 11 -21.94 -2.26 0.42
N ILE A 12 -20.83 -3.00 0.32
CA ILE A 12 -19.49 -2.50 0.70
C ILE A 12 -19.06 -1.37 -0.23
N VAL A 13 -19.24 -1.54 -1.54
CA VAL A 13 -18.90 -0.52 -2.55
C VAL A 13 -19.73 0.75 -2.32
N THR A 14 -21.04 0.61 -2.07
CA THR A 14 -21.93 1.74 -1.75
C THR A 14 -21.47 2.48 -0.49
N SER A 15 -21.13 1.74 0.58
CA SER A 15 -20.60 2.34 1.81
C SER A 15 -19.30 3.13 1.57
N LEU A 16 -18.41 2.64 0.72
CA LEU A 16 -17.21 3.38 0.33
C LEU A 16 -17.54 4.64 -0.48
N GLU A 17 -18.48 4.55 -1.42
CA GLU A 17 -18.93 5.67 -2.26
C GLU A 17 -19.57 6.79 -1.42
N ASP A 18 -20.47 6.43 -0.49
CA ASP A 18 -21.13 7.36 0.45
C ASP A 18 -20.13 8.10 1.35
N ARG A 19 -19.01 7.44 1.66
CA ARG A 19 -17.91 8.02 2.45
C ARG A 19 -16.92 8.81 1.62
N ASN A 20 -17.01 8.77 0.29
CA ASN A 20 -15.98 9.24 -0.63
C ASN A 20 -14.60 8.64 -0.28
N ALA A 21 -14.61 7.34 0.06
CA ALA A 21 -13.42 6.56 0.37
C ALA A 21 -12.84 5.94 -0.90
N PHE A 22 -11.52 5.88 -1.00
CA PHE A 22 -10.81 5.28 -2.13
C PHE A 22 -10.07 4.02 -1.69
N LEU A 23 -9.61 3.27 -2.70
CA LEU A 23 -8.78 2.09 -2.51
C LEU A 23 -7.36 2.42 -2.98
N TYR A 24 -6.38 1.88 -2.28
CA TYR A 24 -4.98 2.24 -2.43
C TYR A 24 -4.15 0.99 -2.71
N HIS A 25 -3.38 0.99 -3.79
CA HIS A 25 -2.34 -0.01 -4.05
C HIS A 25 -0.99 0.66 -4.25
N ALA A 26 -0.01 0.34 -3.40
CA ALA A 26 1.34 0.85 -3.53
C ALA A 26 2.27 -0.19 -4.15
N CYS A 27 3.18 0.26 -4.99
CA CYS A 27 4.10 -0.61 -5.72
C CYS A 27 5.44 0.07 -6.00
N GLN A 28 6.44 -0.72 -6.38
CA GLN A 28 7.75 -0.23 -6.83
C GLN A 28 7.72 0.03 -8.35
N LEU A 29 8.72 0.76 -8.87
CA LEU A 29 8.81 1.07 -10.31
C LEU A 29 8.82 -0.18 -11.20
N LYS A 30 9.58 -1.20 -10.79
CA LYS A 30 9.66 -2.50 -11.49
C LYS A 30 8.28 -3.14 -11.60
N ASP A 31 7.52 -3.18 -10.51
CA ASP A 31 6.15 -3.69 -10.49
C ASP A 31 5.25 -2.85 -11.40
N PHE A 32 5.30 -1.51 -11.27
CA PHE A 32 4.46 -0.59 -12.03
C PHE A 32 4.62 -0.74 -13.55
N ARG A 33 5.85 -0.89 -14.06
CA ARG A 33 6.11 -1.17 -15.48
C ARG A 33 5.41 -2.44 -15.95
N SER A 34 5.43 -3.49 -15.13
CA SER A 34 4.73 -4.75 -15.42
C SER A 34 3.22 -4.57 -15.36
N TYR A 35 2.71 -3.75 -14.45
CA TYR A 35 1.28 -3.46 -14.31
C TYR A 35 0.74 -2.73 -15.54
N ILE A 36 1.50 -1.76 -16.08
CA ILE A 36 1.17 -1.06 -17.33
C ILE A 36 1.02 -2.06 -18.49
N ARG A 37 1.93 -3.04 -18.60
CA ARG A 37 1.86 -4.09 -19.63
C ARG A 37 0.65 -5.02 -19.46
N LEU A 38 0.17 -5.21 -18.24
CA LEU A 38 -0.98 -6.05 -17.93
C LEU A 38 -2.31 -5.29 -17.87
N GLY A 39 -2.29 -3.95 -18.01
CA GLY A 39 -3.49 -3.12 -17.98
C GLY A 39 -4.11 -2.91 -16.60
N GLY A 40 -3.40 -3.23 -15.52
CA GLY A 40 -3.94 -3.15 -14.16
C GLY A 40 -2.99 -3.71 -13.11
N VAL A 41 -3.46 -3.76 -11.85
CA VAL A 41 -2.72 -4.36 -10.74
C VAL A 41 -2.98 -5.87 -10.72
N PRO A 42 -1.99 -6.71 -11.04
CA PRO A 42 -2.12 -8.15 -11.06
C PRO A 42 -1.91 -8.79 -9.67
N SER A 43 -2.31 -10.04 -9.52
CA SER A 43 -1.83 -10.92 -8.46
C SER A 43 -0.35 -11.24 -8.67
N ARG A 44 0.30 -11.75 -7.62
CA ARG A 44 1.69 -12.24 -7.73
C ARG A 44 1.80 -13.46 -8.64
N ASN A 45 0.81 -14.35 -8.60
CA ASN A 45 0.71 -15.48 -9.53
C ASN A 45 0.67 -15.03 -11.00
N LYS A 46 -0.14 -14.01 -11.32
CA LYS A 46 -0.24 -13.48 -12.67
C LYS A 46 1.05 -12.86 -13.17
N LEU A 47 1.78 -12.12 -12.32
CA LEU A 47 3.10 -11.58 -12.67
C LEU A 47 4.09 -12.69 -13.01
N LEU A 48 4.16 -13.71 -12.15
CA LEU A 48 5.05 -14.86 -12.33
C LEU A 48 4.75 -15.59 -13.65
N ASN A 49 3.48 -15.91 -13.90
CA ASN A 49 3.06 -16.63 -15.10
C ASN A 49 3.21 -15.80 -16.38
N SER A 50 3.15 -14.48 -16.28
CA SER A 50 3.38 -13.57 -17.42
C SER A 50 4.87 -13.34 -17.72
N LYS A 51 5.78 -13.92 -16.92
CA LYS A 51 7.24 -13.75 -17.05
C LYS A 51 7.66 -12.28 -17.07
N LEU A 52 6.96 -11.46 -16.29
CA LEU A 52 7.26 -10.05 -16.13
C LEU A 52 8.07 -9.84 -14.85
N ASP A 53 8.92 -8.83 -14.86
CA ASP A 53 9.71 -8.49 -13.68
C ASP A 53 8.82 -7.92 -12.58
N PHE A 54 9.11 -8.29 -11.34
CA PHE A 54 8.44 -7.75 -10.16
C PHE A 54 9.41 -7.71 -8.98
N THR A 55 9.08 -6.91 -7.97
CA THR A 55 9.87 -6.84 -6.75
C THR A 55 9.53 -8.03 -5.87
N VAL A 56 10.53 -8.87 -5.57
CA VAL A 56 10.36 -9.98 -4.62
C VAL A 56 10.28 -9.41 -3.21
N PHE A 57 9.22 -9.78 -2.49
CA PHE A 57 9.06 -9.46 -1.07
C PHE A 57 9.36 -10.67 -0.20
N ASP A 58 9.74 -10.42 1.06
CA ASP A 58 10.02 -11.48 2.03
C ASP A 58 8.74 -12.28 2.40
N THR A 59 7.57 -11.65 2.24
CA THR A 59 6.26 -12.24 2.45
C THR A 59 5.79 -13.09 1.29
N ASP A 60 6.44 -13.09 0.12
CA ASP A 60 5.97 -13.86 -1.05
C ASP A 60 5.84 -15.37 -0.75
N LYS A 61 6.73 -15.91 0.09
CA LYS A 61 6.62 -17.31 0.56
C LYS A 61 5.40 -17.50 1.47
N ILE A 62 5.19 -16.57 2.39
CA ILE A 62 4.08 -16.59 3.35
C ILE A 62 2.74 -16.43 2.62
N ASP A 63 2.67 -15.57 1.61
CA ASP A 63 1.47 -15.34 0.81
C ASP A 63 1.03 -16.61 0.05
N LYS A 64 1.99 -17.47 -0.34
CA LYS A 64 1.70 -18.82 -0.88
C LYS A 64 1.19 -19.77 0.19
N GLU A 65 1.83 -19.78 1.36
CA GLU A 65 1.42 -20.62 2.50
C GLU A 65 0.01 -20.24 3.00
N ASN A 66 -0.35 -18.96 2.90
CA ASN A 66 -1.64 -18.41 3.33
C ASN A 66 -2.74 -18.45 2.24
N ASP A 67 -2.49 -19.08 1.09
CA ASP A 67 -3.46 -19.21 -0.02
C ASP A 67 -3.98 -17.86 -0.56
N VAL A 68 -3.09 -16.87 -0.67
CA VAL A 68 -3.40 -15.53 -1.19
C VAL A 68 -2.53 -15.10 -2.38
N TRP A 69 -1.68 -15.99 -2.89
CA TRP A 69 -0.72 -15.71 -3.98
C TRP A 69 -1.36 -15.31 -5.32
N ASP A 70 -2.55 -15.83 -5.60
CA ASP A 70 -3.39 -15.58 -6.77
C ASP A 70 -4.42 -14.45 -6.55
N LYS A 71 -4.29 -13.70 -5.45
CA LYS A 71 -5.20 -12.60 -5.10
C LYS A 71 -4.56 -11.25 -5.40
N VAL A 72 -5.40 -10.27 -5.73
CA VAL A 72 -5.00 -8.86 -5.88
C VAL A 72 -5.21 -8.14 -4.55
N PHE A 73 -4.20 -7.40 -4.10
CA PHE A 73 -4.18 -6.72 -2.81
C PHE A 73 -4.40 -5.22 -2.92
N GLY A 74 -4.96 -4.62 -1.87
CA GLY A 74 -4.92 -3.18 -1.65
C GLY A 74 -5.34 -2.81 -0.23
N ASN A 75 -5.34 -1.51 0.04
CA ASN A 75 -5.61 -0.94 1.36
C ASN A 75 -6.72 0.11 1.29
N PHE A 76 -7.30 0.41 2.45
CA PHE A 76 -8.29 1.48 2.63
C PHE A 76 -7.65 2.81 3.10
N SER A 77 -6.32 2.83 3.23
CA SER A 77 -5.53 3.98 3.68
C SER A 77 -4.30 4.17 2.80
N ASP A 78 -3.92 5.43 2.57
CA ASP A 78 -2.64 5.80 1.95
C ASP A 78 -1.54 5.87 3.01
N PHE A 79 -0.74 4.80 3.12
CA PHE A 79 0.35 4.74 4.10
C PHE A 79 1.45 5.78 3.83
N GLY A 80 1.68 6.14 2.56
CA GLY A 80 2.68 7.15 2.20
C GLY A 80 2.31 8.54 2.74
N ARG A 81 1.01 8.84 2.87
CA ARG A 81 0.53 10.13 3.40
C ARG A 81 0.90 10.33 4.86
N GLU A 82 0.87 9.28 5.67
CA GLU A 82 1.24 9.40 7.08
C GLU A 82 2.73 9.68 7.26
N PHE A 83 3.59 9.16 6.36
CA PHE A 83 5.00 9.51 6.37
C PHE A 83 5.18 11.01 6.19
N THR A 84 4.41 11.72 5.36
CA THR A 84 4.72 13.12 5.01
C THR A 84 4.54 14.14 6.14
N LYS A 85 3.88 13.77 7.24
CA LYS A 85 3.53 14.65 8.37
C LYS A 85 4.69 14.81 9.34
N GLU A 86 4.94 16.02 9.84
CA GLU A 86 6.05 16.29 10.77
C GLU A 86 5.99 15.45 12.05
N LYS A 87 4.83 15.43 12.72
CA LYS A 87 4.62 14.72 13.99
C LYS A 87 4.46 13.21 13.86
N SER A 88 4.36 12.68 12.64
CA SER A 88 4.14 11.26 12.42
C SER A 88 5.42 10.46 12.59
N ASN A 89 5.33 9.35 13.33
CA ASN A 89 6.42 8.39 13.47
C ASN A 89 6.40 7.31 12.36
N SER A 90 5.50 7.41 11.38
CA SER A 90 5.42 6.45 10.27
C SER A 90 6.68 6.43 9.43
N GLN A 91 6.97 5.27 8.84
CA GLN A 91 7.99 5.11 7.81
C GLN A 91 7.37 5.34 6.42
N PRO A 92 8.18 5.57 5.37
CA PRO A 92 7.69 5.55 4.00
C PRO A 92 6.96 4.24 3.69
N ASN A 93 6.11 4.24 2.66
CA ASN A 93 5.33 3.05 2.32
C ASN A 93 6.28 1.90 1.92
N PRO A 94 6.32 0.78 2.67
CA PRO A 94 7.26 -0.31 2.40
C PRO A 94 7.01 -0.97 1.04
N TYR A 95 5.76 -0.95 0.53
CA TYR A 95 5.40 -1.58 -0.73
C TYR A 95 5.83 -0.77 -1.96
N GLY A 96 6.09 0.53 -1.78
CA GLY A 96 6.82 1.33 -2.75
C GLY A 96 6.33 2.77 -2.87
N PRO A 97 7.10 3.58 -3.62
CA PRO A 97 6.88 5.02 -3.74
C PRO A 97 5.74 5.42 -4.69
N ILE A 98 5.14 4.46 -5.39
CA ILE A 98 4.10 4.71 -6.39
C ILE A 98 2.77 4.22 -5.84
N GLN A 99 1.86 5.14 -5.55
CA GLN A 99 0.54 4.88 -5.00
C GLN A 99 -0.52 5.04 -6.08
N ILE A 100 -1.15 3.93 -6.47
CA ILE A 100 -2.28 3.90 -7.40
C ILE A 100 -3.56 4.05 -6.58
N VAL A 101 -4.44 4.97 -6.98
CA VAL A 101 -5.69 5.27 -6.29
C VAL A 101 -6.87 4.87 -7.15
N PHE A 102 -7.74 4.01 -6.64
CA PHE A 102 -8.90 3.46 -7.33
C PHE A 102 -10.21 3.96 -6.75
N LYS A 103 -11.24 4.05 -7.60
CA LYS A 103 -12.62 4.17 -7.15
C LYS A 103 -13.08 2.87 -6.46
N PRO A 104 -14.06 2.95 -5.56
CA PRO A 104 -14.72 1.75 -5.01
C PRO A 104 -15.25 0.79 -6.08
N ASN A 105 -15.66 1.32 -7.24
CA ASN A 105 -16.14 0.55 -8.40
C ASN A 105 -15.21 -0.60 -8.80
N ALA A 106 -13.89 -0.47 -8.56
CA ALA A 106 -12.92 -1.53 -8.85
C ALA A 106 -13.29 -2.89 -8.20
N LEU A 107 -13.92 -2.87 -7.02
CA LEU A 107 -14.33 -4.08 -6.32
C LEU A 107 -15.55 -4.78 -6.95
N ARG A 108 -16.36 -4.10 -7.78
CA ARG A 108 -17.53 -4.72 -8.43
C ARG A 108 -17.16 -5.86 -9.37
N SER A 109 -15.96 -5.81 -9.95
CA SER A 109 -15.40 -6.89 -10.79
C SER A 109 -14.97 -8.14 -10.00
N THR A 110 -14.85 -8.05 -8.67
CA THR A 110 -14.30 -9.13 -7.84
C THR A 110 -15.33 -10.23 -7.59
N SER A 111 -14.94 -11.50 -7.70
CA SER A 111 -15.81 -12.65 -7.43
C SER A 111 -15.68 -13.20 -6.01
N ASP A 112 -14.62 -12.80 -5.31
CA ASP A 112 -14.32 -13.17 -3.94
C ASP A 112 -13.55 -12.01 -3.31
N LEU A 113 -14.12 -11.38 -2.29
CA LEU A 113 -13.53 -10.28 -1.55
C LEU A 113 -13.28 -10.69 -0.10
N SER A 114 -12.02 -10.59 0.36
CA SER A 114 -11.67 -10.68 1.77
C SER A 114 -11.18 -9.33 2.23
N ILE A 115 -11.68 -8.86 3.37
CA ILE A 115 -11.20 -7.67 4.04
C ILE A 115 -10.76 -8.08 5.43
N SER A 116 -9.47 -7.93 5.74
CA SER A 116 -8.87 -8.33 7.01
C SER A 116 -8.33 -7.11 7.75
N LEU A 117 -8.25 -7.21 9.08
CA LEU A 117 -7.73 -6.15 9.95
C LEU A 117 -6.25 -6.37 10.32
N ARG A 118 -5.71 -7.51 9.93
CA ARG A 118 -4.31 -7.90 10.03
C ARG A 118 -3.81 -8.23 8.63
N SER A 119 -2.50 -8.06 8.43
CA SER A 119 -1.86 -8.33 7.16
C SER A 119 -1.91 -9.81 6.80
N ALA A 120 -2.28 -10.09 5.55
CA ALA A 120 -2.24 -11.41 4.94
C ALA A 120 -0.81 -11.97 4.83
N GLY A 121 0.22 -11.12 4.93
CA GLY A 121 1.63 -11.54 4.97
C GLY A 121 2.10 -12.03 6.34
N ALA A 122 1.21 -12.20 7.33
CA ALA A 122 1.55 -12.76 8.63
C ALA A 122 1.60 -14.30 8.58
N ARG A 123 2.57 -14.93 9.27
CA ARG A 123 2.90 -16.38 9.17
C ARG A 123 1.76 -17.36 9.48
N ASP A 124 0.72 -16.91 10.17
CA ASP A 124 -0.42 -17.70 10.64
C ASP A 124 -1.76 -17.12 10.17
N PHE A 125 -1.73 -16.30 9.12
CA PHE A 125 -2.92 -15.67 8.60
C PHE A 125 -3.86 -16.71 7.97
N ASP A 126 -5.08 -16.75 8.48
CA ASP A 126 -6.16 -17.58 7.96
C ASP A 126 -7.21 -16.67 7.31
N ARG A 127 -7.21 -16.61 5.98
CA ARG A 127 -8.10 -15.74 5.20
C ARG A 127 -9.57 -15.88 5.60
N VAL A 128 -10.02 -17.09 5.91
CA VAL A 128 -11.41 -17.37 6.25
C VAL A 128 -11.72 -16.85 7.66
N LYS A 129 -10.85 -17.10 8.64
CA LYS A 129 -11.07 -16.67 10.03
C LYS A 129 -10.91 -15.16 10.16
N GLU A 130 -9.90 -14.59 9.51
CA GLU A 130 -9.50 -13.20 9.68
C GLU A 130 -10.39 -12.20 8.93
N SER A 131 -10.98 -12.59 7.78
CA SER A 131 -11.88 -11.74 7.01
C SER A 131 -13.08 -11.28 7.84
N ILE A 132 -13.48 -10.02 7.69
CA ILE A 132 -14.81 -9.55 8.10
C ILE A 132 -15.88 -10.36 7.36
N LYS A 133 -17.04 -10.52 7.98
CA LYS A 133 -18.07 -11.47 7.52
C LYS A 133 -19.16 -10.82 6.68
N ASN A 134 -19.42 -9.53 6.86
CA ASN A 134 -20.55 -8.83 6.25
C ASN A 134 -20.33 -7.30 6.17
N PRO A 135 -21.18 -6.56 5.44
CA PRO A 135 -21.13 -5.10 5.32
C PRO A 135 -21.34 -4.36 6.65
N GLN A 136 -22.04 -4.94 7.62
CA GLN A 136 -22.21 -4.33 8.94
C GLN A 136 -20.85 -4.27 9.67
N GLU A 137 -20.11 -5.38 9.69
CA GLU A 137 -18.74 -5.41 10.19
C GLU A 137 -17.81 -4.51 9.36
N PHE A 138 -18.01 -4.41 8.05
CA PHE A 138 -17.24 -3.48 7.21
C PHE A 138 -17.38 -2.03 7.69
N ASN A 139 -18.59 -1.58 8.02
CA ASN A 139 -18.78 -0.22 8.54
C ASN A 139 -18.01 0.03 9.85
N MET A 140 -17.75 -1.02 10.65
CA MET A 140 -17.00 -0.90 11.91
C MET A 140 -15.52 -0.58 11.73
N ILE A 141 -14.97 -0.65 10.50
CA ILE A 141 -13.56 -0.31 10.24
C ILE A 141 -13.29 1.20 10.23
N PHE A 142 -14.33 2.03 10.04
CA PHE A 142 -14.21 3.49 9.97
C PHE A 142 -14.31 4.12 11.35
N GLN A 143 -13.64 5.26 11.58
CA GLN A 143 -13.73 6.01 12.85
C GLN A 143 -15.20 6.25 13.23
N HIS A 144 -15.99 6.71 12.27
CA HIS A 144 -17.44 6.86 12.38
C HIS A 144 -18.15 5.71 11.67
N ILE A 145 -18.75 4.80 12.44
CA ILE A 145 -19.46 3.63 11.92
C ILE A 145 -20.62 4.08 11.03
N ASP A 146 -21.37 5.07 11.46
CA ASP A 146 -22.37 5.76 10.65
C ASP A 146 -21.71 7.02 10.02
N PRO A 147 -21.64 7.12 8.67
CA PRO A 147 -21.03 8.27 8.01
C PRO A 147 -21.74 9.59 8.32
N GLU A 148 -23.03 9.58 8.65
CA GLU A 148 -23.78 10.80 8.98
C GLU A 148 -23.41 11.37 10.35
N GLN A 149 -22.74 10.57 11.19
CA GLN A 149 -22.22 11.02 12.49
C GLN A 149 -20.81 11.63 12.40
N ALA A 150 -20.18 11.64 11.21
CA ALA A 150 -18.86 12.23 11.05
C ALA A 150 -18.93 13.77 11.11
N PRO A 151 -18.06 14.45 11.88
CA PRO A 151 -18.09 15.91 12.00
C PRO A 151 -17.82 16.67 10.69
N SER A 152 -17.20 16.00 9.70
CA SER A 152 -16.97 16.56 8.38
C SER A 152 -16.96 15.48 7.30
N ALA A 153 -17.21 15.87 6.05
CA ALA A 153 -17.11 14.98 4.89
C ALA A 153 -15.73 14.31 4.78
N SER A 154 -14.66 15.00 5.20
CA SER A 154 -13.30 14.46 5.16
C SER A 154 -13.08 13.32 6.16
N GLN A 155 -13.83 13.30 7.27
CA GLN A 155 -13.71 12.32 8.34
C GLN A 155 -14.57 11.06 8.09
N LYS A 156 -15.57 11.11 7.20
CA LYS A 156 -16.41 9.96 6.82
C LYS A 156 -15.61 8.74 6.37
N LYS A 157 -14.47 8.99 5.70
CA LYS A 157 -13.56 7.97 5.15
C LYS A 157 -12.41 7.57 6.07
N ASN A 158 -12.27 8.18 7.24
CA ASN A 158 -11.14 7.87 8.11
C ASN A 158 -11.29 6.47 8.69
N ILE A 159 -10.23 5.68 8.60
CA ILE A 159 -10.13 4.36 9.21
C ILE A 159 -9.87 4.49 10.71
N ALA A 160 -10.54 3.66 11.50
CA ALA A 160 -10.37 3.61 12.95
C ALA A 160 -8.94 3.20 13.33
N PHE A 161 -8.45 3.73 14.45
CA PHE A 161 -7.11 3.38 14.93
C PHE A 161 -7.06 1.93 15.44
N ALA A 162 -5.86 1.33 15.47
CA ALA A 162 -5.64 -0.05 15.90
C ALA A 162 -6.33 -0.40 17.24
N ASN A 163 -6.24 0.49 18.24
CA ASN A 163 -6.88 0.27 19.55
C ASN A 163 -8.41 0.19 19.45
N GLU A 164 -9.03 1.03 18.62
CA GLU A 164 -10.47 1.00 18.38
C GLU A 164 -10.87 -0.26 17.60
N LEU A 165 -10.11 -0.63 16.57
CA LEU A 165 -10.35 -1.86 15.81
C LEU A 165 -10.25 -3.10 16.70
N ASN A 166 -9.25 -3.16 17.57
CA ASN A 166 -9.08 -4.24 18.54
C ASN A 166 -10.27 -4.35 19.49
N ALA A 167 -10.74 -3.21 20.02
CA ALA A 167 -11.92 -3.19 20.90
C ALA A 167 -13.21 -3.62 20.17
N ARG A 168 -13.45 -3.10 18.96
CA ARG A 168 -14.68 -3.37 18.18
C ARG A 168 -14.79 -4.81 17.70
N PHE A 169 -13.66 -5.43 17.36
CA PHE A 169 -13.62 -6.80 16.84
C PHE A 169 -13.19 -7.84 17.88
N ASN A 170 -12.98 -7.43 19.14
CA ASN A 170 -12.50 -8.28 20.23
C ASN A 170 -11.22 -9.06 19.85
N ARG A 171 -10.21 -8.33 19.36
CA ARG A 171 -8.90 -8.82 18.91
C ARG A 171 -7.79 -7.99 19.54
N ASN A 172 -6.54 -8.44 19.45
CA ASN A 172 -5.36 -7.72 19.94
C ASN A 172 -4.28 -7.52 18.85
N ASN A 173 -4.63 -7.79 17.59
CA ASN A 173 -3.72 -7.82 16.45
C ASN A 173 -4.29 -7.10 15.22
N CYS A 174 -5.29 -6.24 15.40
CA CYS A 174 -5.79 -5.33 14.36
C CYS A 174 -4.84 -4.15 14.19
N PHE A 175 -4.46 -3.83 12.96
CA PHE A 175 -3.56 -2.71 12.65
C PHE A 175 -4.16 -1.79 11.59
N SER A 176 -4.16 -2.22 10.34
CA SER A 176 -4.72 -1.48 9.22
C SER A 176 -5.52 -2.43 8.34
N PRO A 177 -6.79 -2.12 8.05
CA PRO A 177 -7.60 -2.87 7.13
C PRO A 177 -6.96 -2.95 5.74
N GLU A 178 -6.95 -4.15 5.18
CA GLU A 178 -6.55 -4.43 3.81
C GLU A 178 -7.59 -5.31 3.15
N PHE A 179 -7.61 -5.31 1.82
CA PHE A 179 -8.40 -6.24 1.04
C PHE A 179 -7.52 -7.10 0.16
N ASN A 180 -7.95 -8.34 -0.04
CA ASN A 180 -7.45 -9.20 -1.09
C ASN A 180 -8.61 -9.88 -1.82
N CYS A 181 -8.54 -9.91 -3.14
CA CYS A 181 -9.67 -10.30 -3.96
C CYS A 181 -9.29 -11.16 -5.16
N VAL A 182 -10.25 -11.98 -5.61
CA VAL A 182 -10.20 -12.70 -6.88
C VAL A 182 -10.90 -11.86 -7.94
N THR A 183 -10.25 -11.72 -9.09
CA THR A 183 -10.81 -11.14 -10.31
C THR A 183 -10.65 -12.16 -11.45
N ALA A 184 -11.46 -12.06 -12.51
CA ALA A 184 -11.49 -13.06 -13.58
C ALA A 184 -10.13 -13.31 -14.27
N ASN A 185 -9.25 -12.30 -14.29
CA ASN A 185 -7.91 -12.36 -14.90
C ASN A 185 -6.78 -12.15 -13.88
N GLU A 186 -7.09 -12.31 -12.58
CA GLU A 186 -6.17 -12.01 -11.48
C GLU A 186 -5.56 -10.61 -11.61
N THR A 187 -6.32 -9.65 -12.14
CA THR A 187 -5.90 -8.27 -12.39
C THR A 187 -7.04 -7.32 -12.07
N LEU A 188 -6.77 -6.30 -11.26
CA LEU A 188 -7.66 -5.18 -11.01
C LEU A 188 -7.38 -4.09 -12.05
N SER A 189 -8.34 -3.86 -12.96
CA SER A 189 -8.15 -3.00 -14.13
C SER A 189 -7.81 -1.55 -13.76
N PHE A 190 -6.91 -0.94 -14.53
CA PHE A 190 -6.66 0.50 -14.46
C PHE A 190 -7.83 1.36 -14.93
N ASP A 191 -8.89 0.80 -15.51
CA ASP A 191 -10.08 1.59 -15.88
C ASP A 191 -10.65 2.34 -14.66
N ASP A 192 -10.63 1.70 -13.48
CA ASP A 192 -11.09 2.28 -12.22
C ASP A 192 -10.00 3.06 -11.46
N ALA A 193 -8.76 3.10 -11.97
CA ALA A 193 -7.71 3.94 -11.42
C ALA A 193 -7.98 5.40 -11.77
N ILE A 194 -8.08 6.24 -10.73
CA ILE A 194 -8.41 7.67 -10.83
C ILE A 194 -7.15 8.48 -11.15
N TYR A 195 -6.11 8.25 -10.35
CA TYR A 195 -4.82 8.93 -10.44
C TYR A 195 -3.75 8.13 -9.71
N ILE A 196 -2.50 8.55 -9.91
CA ILE A 196 -1.31 7.99 -9.28
C ILE A 196 -0.63 9.10 -8.47
N VAL A 197 -0.14 8.77 -7.28
CA VAL A 197 0.66 9.66 -6.44
C VAL A 197 2.06 9.08 -6.31
N VAL A 198 3.09 9.89 -6.52
CA VAL A 198 4.49 9.46 -6.54
C VAL A 198 5.28 10.18 -5.45
N ASP A 199 5.95 9.42 -4.58
CA ASP A 199 6.88 9.96 -3.58
C ASP A 199 8.05 10.71 -4.23
N ALA A 200 8.72 11.59 -3.47
CA ALA A 200 9.86 12.39 -3.94
C ALA A 200 11.17 11.57 -4.09
N CYS A 201 11.05 10.32 -4.55
CA CYS A 201 12.20 9.45 -4.81
C CYS A 201 12.91 9.86 -6.10
N GLN A 202 14.22 9.58 -6.15
CA GLN A 202 15.03 9.72 -7.36
C GLN A 202 15.20 8.37 -8.07
N TYR A 203 15.15 8.38 -9.41
CA TYR A 203 15.50 7.27 -10.27
C TYR A 203 16.43 7.75 -11.38
N LYS A 204 17.62 7.14 -11.48
CA LYS A 204 18.65 7.52 -12.48
C LYS A 204 18.98 9.02 -12.52
N GLY A 205 18.96 9.67 -11.35
CA GLY A 205 19.26 11.10 -11.19
C GLY A 205 18.12 12.04 -11.61
N GLN A 206 16.91 11.53 -11.82
CA GLN A 206 15.71 12.31 -12.13
C GLN A 206 14.61 12.02 -11.10
N ASP A 207 13.63 12.92 -11.01
CA ASP A 207 12.45 12.72 -10.18
C ASP A 207 11.68 11.48 -10.68
N LEU A 208 11.38 10.54 -9.79
CA LEU A 208 10.57 9.35 -10.13
C LEU A 208 9.21 9.74 -10.72
N PHE A 209 8.68 10.90 -10.33
CA PHE A 209 7.48 11.47 -10.91
C PHE A 209 7.53 11.54 -12.43
N ASP A 210 8.65 12.00 -13.01
CA ASP A 210 8.78 12.19 -14.46
C ASP A 210 8.78 10.84 -15.20
N GLU A 211 9.49 9.85 -14.66
CA GLU A 211 9.47 8.48 -15.17
C GLU A 211 8.04 7.93 -15.17
N ILE A 212 7.32 8.04 -14.06
CA ILE A 212 5.94 7.51 -13.96
C ILE A 212 4.99 8.25 -14.89
N ASN A 213 5.10 9.57 -14.98
CA ASN A 213 4.29 10.39 -15.87
C ASN A 213 4.53 10.04 -17.35
N SER A 214 5.74 9.60 -17.72
CA SER A 214 6.04 9.14 -19.08
C SER A 214 5.47 7.74 -19.41
N LEU A 215 5.26 6.90 -18.39
CA LEU A 215 4.83 5.50 -18.55
C LEU A 215 3.31 5.31 -18.62
N THR A 216 2.52 6.34 -18.33
CA THR A 216 1.07 6.20 -18.20
C THR A 216 0.30 7.42 -18.69
N ASN A 217 -0.92 7.17 -19.17
CA ASN A 217 -1.85 8.20 -19.61
C ASN A 217 -2.74 8.68 -18.45
N LYS A 218 -2.63 8.04 -17.28
CA LYS A 218 -3.35 8.42 -16.06
C LYS A 218 -2.78 9.71 -15.49
N LYS A 219 -3.61 10.46 -14.76
CA LYS A 219 -3.13 11.65 -14.04
C LYS A 219 -2.14 11.23 -12.97
N VAL A 220 -0.95 11.82 -12.98
CA VAL A 220 0.10 11.61 -11.99
C VAL A 220 0.27 12.87 -11.16
N PHE A 221 0.41 12.71 -9.85
CA PHE A 221 0.67 13.80 -8.91
C PHE A 221 1.93 13.50 -8.10
N ALA A 222 2.78 14.51 -7.93
CA ALA A 222 3.83 14.44 -6.93
C ALA A 222 3.18 14.43 -5.53
N ARG A 223 3.71 13.60 -4.63
CA ARG A 223 3.23 13.56 -3.25
C ARG A 223 3.51 14.89 -2.56
N ASP A 224 2.48 15.42 -1.90
CA ASP A 224 2.62 16.62 -1.08
C ASP A 224 3.26 16.27 0.29
N TYR A 225 4.39 16.93 0.57
CA TYR A 225 5.12 16.79 1.82
C TYR A 225 4.87 17.96 2.75
N SER A 226 3.96 17.78 3.70
CA SER A 226 3.75 18.77 4.78
C SER A 226 5.01 19.01 5.63
N CYS A 227 5.95 18.06 5.66
CA CYS A 227 7.26 18.21 6.27
C CYS A 227 8.39 18.11 5.23
N GLN A 228 9.00 19.25 4.90
CA GLN A 228 10.13 19.31 3.96
C GLN A 228 11.35 18.51 4.43
N LYS A 229 11.52 18.33 5.75
CA LYS A 229 12.58 17.47 6.27
C LYS A 229 12.42 16.01 5.82
N LYS A 230 11.18 15.52 5.76
CA LYS A 230 10.88 14.15 5.32
C LYS A 230 10.98 13.99 3.80
N LYS A 231 10.64 15.02 3.04
CA LYS A 231 10.92 15.10 1.60
C LYS A 231 12.42 14.95 1.32
N ALA A 232 13.25 15.72 2.05
CA ALA A 232 14.70 15.63 1.91
C ALA A 232 15.25 14.23 2.27
N ILE A 233 14.75 13.63 3.36
CA ILE A 233 15.13 12.26 3.77
C ILE A 233 14.87 11.24 2.65
N ILE A 234 13.67 11.21 2.07
CA ILE A 234 13.35 10.21 1.04
C ILE A 234 14.10 10.48 -0.28
N THR A 235 14.33 11.75 -0.61
CA THR A 235 15.11 12.16 -1.79
C THR A 235 16.55 11.69 -1.66
N GLU A 236 17.20 11.98 -0.53
CA GLU A 236 18.58 11.56 -0.26
C GLU A 236 18.69 10.03 -0.20
N LEU A 237 17.81 9.38 0.54
CA LEU A 237 17.84 7.93 0.72
C LEU A 237 17.67 7.17 -0.60
N SER A 238 16.72 7.59 -1.44
CA SER A 238 16.53 7.00 -2.78
C SER A 238 17.77 7.23 -3.67
N THR A 239 18.33 8.44 -3.67
CA THR A 239 19.57 8.77 -4.41
C THR A 239 20.73 7.85 -4.00
N LEU A 240 20.98 7.72 -2.69
CA LEU A 240 22.08 6.91 -2.18
C LEU A 240 21.88 5.42 -2.49
N SER A 241 20.65 4.92 -2.34
CA SER A 241 20.33 3.50 -2.53
C SER A 241 20.60 2.99 -3.95
N ALA A 242 20.61 3.88 -4.95
CA ALA A 242 20.94 3.55 -6.33
C ALA A 242 22.37 2.98 -6.48
N THR A 243 23.32 3.38 -5.62
CA THR A 243 24.73 2.98 -5.73
C THR A 243 25.37 2.47 -4.43
N ARG A 244 24.74 2.72 -3.28
CA ARG A 244 25.27 2.37 -1.96
C ARG A 244 24.40 1.33 -1.25
N ASN A 245 25.00 0.60 -0.33
CA ASN A 245 24.23 -0.20 0.63
C ASN A 245 23.67 0.73 1.71
N CYS A 246 22.35 0.89 1.73
CA CYS A 246 21.65 1.76 2.67
C CYS A 246 20.93 0.99 3.78
N THR A 247 21.29 -0.28 4.05
CA THR A 247 20.86 -0.95 5.29
C THR A 247 21.29 -0.12 6.50
N LYS A 248 20.55 -0.25 7.61
CA LYS A 248 20.68 0.62 8.78
C LYS A 248 22.13 0.67 9.28
N GLN A 249 22.74 -0.50 9.45
CA GLN A 249 24.13 -0.60 9.89
C GLN A 249 25.08 0.11 8.93
N ALA A 250 24.99 -0.18 7.63
CA ALA A 250 25.88 0.38 6.61
C ALA A 250 25.75 1.90 6.47
N LEU A 251 24.52 2.42 6.57
CA LEU A 251 24.25 3.85 6.49
C LEU A 251 24.77 4.60 7.71
N LEU A 252 24.57 4.05 8.92
CA LEU A 252 25.00 4.70 10.17
C LEU A 252 26.51 4.69 10.35
N SER A 253 27.20 3.61 9.91
CA SER A 253 28.65 3.51 10.00
C SER A 253 29.40 4.15 8.83
N GLY A 254 28.67 4.57 7.79
CA GLY A 254 29.24 5.12 6.56
C GLY A 254 29.36 6.64 6.57
N ASP A 255 30.27 7.15 5.75
CA ASP A 255 30.54 8.60 5.62
C ASP A 255 29.86 9.22 4.39
N PHE A 256 28.82 8.56 3.86
CA PHE A 256 28.16 8.96 2.61
C PHE A 256 26.74 9.54 2.80
N ALA A 257 26.18 9.45 4.02
CA ALA A 257 24.86 9.95 4.34
C ALA A 257 24.96 11.19 5.24
N SER A 258 24.03 12.13 5.06
CA SER A 258 23.91 13.32 5.90
C SER A 258 23.60 12.93 7.35
N GLU A 259 24.04 13.77 8.30
CA GLU A 259 23.76 13.56 9.72
C GLU A 259 22.25 13.52 10.00
N LYS A 260 21.48 14.34 9.29
CA LYS A 260 20.01 14.34 9.40
C LYS A 260 19.39 13.01 8.96
N LEU A 261 19.88 12.41 7.88
CA LEU A 261 19.43 11.09 7.45
C LEU A 261 19.83 10.02 8.47
N LYS A 262 21.07 10.05 8.96
CA LYS A 262 21.54 9.14 10.01
C LYS A 262 20.69 9.23 11.28
N GLU A 263 20.38 10.43 11.76
CA GLU A 263 19.51 10.65 12.92
C GLU A 263 18.13 10.01 12.72
N TRP A 264 17.52 10.24 11.55
CA TRP A 264 16.21 9.65 11.24
C TRP A 264 16.27 8.12 11.21
N VAL A 265 17.27 7.55 10.53
CA VAL A 265 17.47 6.09 10.42
C VAL A 265 17.75 5.46 11.78
N LYS A 266 18.56 6.10 12.63
CA LYS A 266 18.87 5.63 14.00
C LYS A 266 17.60 5.40 14.81
N ALA A 267 16.60 6.28 14.65
CA ALA A 267 15.33 6.21 15.35
C ALA A 267 14.32 5.20 14.77
N ARG A 268 14.64 4.46 13.70
CA ARG A 268 13.74 3.45 13.09
C ARG A 268 14.01 2.06 13.65
N ASN A 269 12.99 1.20 13.61
CA ASN A 269 13.18 -0.22 13.87
C ASN A 269 13.96 -0.88 12.72
N ASP A 270 14.98 -1.65 13.06
CA ASP A 270 15.94 -2.25 12.12
C ASP A 270 15.24 -3.12 11.08
N PHE A 271 14.39 -4.05 11.52
CA PHE A 271 13.66 -4.97 10.64
C PHE A 271 12.80 -4.22 9.62
N HIS A 272 11.99 -3.26 10.08
CA HIS A 272 11.10 -2.52 9.18
C HIS A 272 11.85 -1.60 8.21
N TYR A 273 12.91 -0.94 8.68
CA TYR A 273 13.71 -0.05 7.84
C TYR A 273 14.49 -0.84 6.78
N ASP A 274 15.17 -1.92 7.18
CA ASP A 274 15.98 -2.72 6.26
C ASP A 274 15.11 -3.41 5.20
N ARG A 275 13.90 -3.83 5.59
CA ARG A 275 12.89 -4.33 4.65
C ARG A 275 12.50 -3.27 3.62
N PHE A 276 12.15 -2.07 4.08
CA PHE A 276 11.80 -0.95 3.21
C PHE A 276 12.93 -0.59 2.22
N ILE A 277 14.15 -0.39 2.71
CA ILE A 277 15.26 0.03 1.86
C ILE A 277 15.67 -1.06 0.87
N THR A 278 15.55 -2.34 1.23
CA THR A 278 15.76 -3.46 0.32
C THR A 278 14.78 -3.42 -0.84
N TYR A 279 13.49 -3.17 -0.58
CA TYR A 279 12.46 -3.11 -1.62
C TYR A 279 12.59 -1.88 -2.49
N LEU A 280 12.84 -0.71 -1.88
CA LEU A 280 13.11 0.51 -2.63
C LEU A 280 14.31 0.34 -3.56
N THR A 281 15.38 -0.31 -3.09
CA THR A 281 16.60 -0.54 -3.88
C THR A 281 16.33 -1.47 -5.06
N ASN A 282 15.78 -2.66 -4.80
CA ASN A 282 15.64 -3.71 -5.80
C ASN A 282 14.47 -3.48 -6.77
N GLY A 283 13.44 -2.78 -6.29
CA GLY A 283 12.20 -2.54 -7.00
C GLY A 283 12.13 -1.17 -7.68
N THR A 284 12.90 -0.17 -7.21
CA THR A 284 12.84 1.19 -7.75
C THR A 284 14.20 1.74 -8.14
N THR A 285 15.12 1.97 -7.21
CA THR A 285 16.30 2.80 -7.50
C THR A 285 17.36 2.09 -8.35
N ARG A 286 17.36 0.75 -8.37
CA ARG A 286 18.18 -0.09 -9.25
C ARG A 286 17.35 -0.93 -10.23
N ALA A 287 16.10 -0.50 -10.48
CA ALA A 287 15.17 -1.18 -11.38
C ALA A 287 15.50 -1.00 -12.86
#